data_AF-A0A812Y4I7-F1
#
_entry.id   AF-A0A812Y4I7-F1
#
_cell.length_a   1.000
_cell.length_b   1.000
_cell.length_c   1.000
_cell.angle_alpha   90.00
_cell.angle_beta   90.00
_cell.angle_gamma   90.00
#
_symmetry.space_group_name_H-M   'P 1'
#
loop_
_entity.id
_entity.type
_entity.pdbx_description
1 polymer ?
#
loop_
_entity_poly.entity_id
_entity_poly.type
_entity_poly.pdbx_seq_one_letter_code
_entity_poly.pdbx_strand_id
1 'polypeptide(L)'
;MSGLLRDIAVLDALLLHLLPKIHARFAEVDLPLIWIATEPLLTLFSRELKPVESICRLWDFFLIEGVCAPFAVFLAYAELAFERNLLTGAAAEDSLGAFRLLLGDSSAIAGNILQRAAFFLAPRPFGSGLNETLLQSLRKEAAGASQLAAAG
;
A
#
# COMPACT_ATOMS: atom_id res chain seq x y z
N MET A 1 12.87 13.22 2.84
CA MET A 1 11.45 12.80 2.78
C MET A 1 10.85 12.84 1.38
N SER A 2 11.47 13.50 0.38
CA SER A 2 10.93 13.56 -0.99
C SER A 2 10.66 12.20 -1.63
N GLY A 3 11.54 11.21 -1.42
CA GLY A 3 11.35 9.84 -1.92
C GLY A 3 10.10 9.16 -1.38
N LEU A 4 9.82 9.32 -0.08
CA LEU A 4 8.61 8.77 0.56
C LEU A 4 7.34 9.44 0.01
N LEU A 5 7.29 10.78 -0.05
CA LEU A 5 6.12 11.49 -0.55
C LEU A 5 5.82 11.13 -2.01
N ARG A 6 6.85 11.00 -2.85
CA ARG A 6 6.71 10.49 -4.21
C ARG A 6 6.13 9.08 -4.22
N ASP A 7 6.63 8.19 -3.37
CA ASP A 7 6.16 6.81 -3.33
C ASP A 7 4.72 6.72 -2.76
N ILE A 8 4.30 7.62 -1.88
CA ILE A 8 2.89 7.75 -1.46
C ILE A 8 2.01 8.23 -2.61
N ALA A 9 2.46 9.20 -3.42
CA ALA A 9 1.73 9.63 -4.62
C ALA A 9 1.61 8.51 -5.67
N VAL A 10 2.67 7.69 -5.82
CA VAL A 10 2.64 6.49 -6.66
C VAL A 10 1.60 5.49 -6.14
N LEU A 11 1.55 5.28 -4.82
CA LEU A 11 0.57 4.40 -4.20
C LEU A 11 -0.86 4.90 -4.39
N ASP A 12 -1.09 6.21 -4.32
CA ASP A 12 -2.39 6.82 -4.63
C ASP A 12 -2.82 6.54 -6.08
N ALA A 13 -1.91 6.73 -7.05
CA ALA A 13 -2.16 6.39 -8.44
C ALA A 13 -2.44 4.89 -8.65
N LEU A 14 -1.70 4.01 -7.96
CA LEU A 14 -1.95 2.57 -8.01
C LEU A 14 -3.31 2.20 -7.44
N LEU A 15 -3.73 2.79 -6.32
CA LEU A 15 -5.07 2.61 -5.76
C LEU A 15 -6.14 3.07 -6.75
N LEU A 16 -5.98 4.24 -7.35
CA LEU A 16 -6.92 4.77 -8.34
C LEU A 16 -7.07 3.83 -9.55
N HIS A 17 -5.97 3.30 -10.06
CA HIS A 17 -6.00 2.48 -11.28
C HIS A 17 -6.34 1.00 -11.05
N LEU A 18 -5.89 0.42 -9.94
CA LEU A 18 -6.04 -1.01 -9.67
C LEU A 18 -7.23 -1.30 -8.73
N LEU A 19 -7.52 -0.40 -7.79
CA LEU A 19 -8.53 -0.57 -6.75
C LEU A 19 -9.45 0.66 -6.63
N PRO A 20 -10.09 1.13 -7.71
CA PRO A 20 -10.80 2.42 -7.74
C PRO A 20 -11.91 2.53 -6.69
N LYS A 21 -12.58 1.41 -6.35
CA LYS A 21 -13.60 1.38 -5.30
C LYS A 21 -13.01 1.65 -3.90
N ILE A 22 -11.82 1.13 -3.64
CA ILE A 22 -11.13 1.30 -2.37
C ILE A 22 -10.52 2.70 -2.29
N HIS A 23 -9.98 3.22 -3.40
CA HIS A 23 -9.55 4.60 -3.51
C HIS A 23 -10.68 5.59 -3.18
N ALA A 24 -11.85 5.41 -3.82
CA ALA A 24 -13.04 6.20 -3.52
C ALA A 24 -13.44 6.08 -2.04
N ARG A 25 -13.32 4.87 -1.46
CA ARG A 25 -13.65 4.67 -0.06
C ARG A 25 -12.74 5.45 0.90
N PHE A 26 -11.44 5.53 0.63
CA PHE A 26 -10.52 6.36 1.41
C PHE A 26 -10.92 7.84 1.36
N ALA A 27 -11.36 8.33 0.21
CA ALA A 27 -11.85 9.70 0.05
C ALA A 27 -13.17 9.93 0.80
N GLU A 28 -14.11 8.98 0.78
CA GLU A 28 -15.39 9.08 1.47
C GLU A 28 -15.25 9.18 2.99
N VAL A 29 -14.27 8.49 3.58
CA VAL A 29 -14.00 8.53 5.03
C VAL A 29 -13.02 9.62 5.44
N ASP A 30 -12.62 10.49 4.49
CA ASP A 30 -11.62 11.55 4.68
C ASP A 30 -10.33 11.04 5.35
N LEU A 31 -9.85 9.85 4.96
CA LEU A 31 -8.64 9.26 5.50
C LEU A 31 -7.45 9.54 4.57
N PRO A 32 -6.53 10.46 4.93
CA PRO A 32 -5.41 10.79 4.06
C PRO A 32 -4.46 9.59 3.93
N LEU A 33 -4.13 9.21 2.69
CA LEU A 33 -3.25 8.07 2.43
C LEU A 33 -1.90 8.18 3.15
N ILE A 34 -1.37 9.40 3.29
CA ILE A 34 -0.12 9.68 4.01
C ILE A 34 -0.17 9.20 5.48
N TRP A 35 -1.33 9.22 6.14
CA TRP A 35 -1.46 8.77 7.53
C TRP A 35 -1.27 7.26 7.69
N ILE A 36 -1.68 6.48 6.69
CA ILE A 36 -1.61 5.02 6.70
C ILE A 36 -0.39 4.47 5.96
N ALA A 37 0.16 5.19 4.97
CA ALA A 37 1.25 4.70 4.14
C ALA A 37 2.65 5.10 4.64
N THR A 38 2.78 6.19 5.41
CA THR A 38 4.09 6.68 5.87
C THR A 38 4.84 5.64 6.67
N GLU A 39 4.23 5.08 7.71
CA GLU A 39 4.90 4.15 8.60
C GLU A 39 5.22 2.81 7.90
N PRO A 40 4.29 2.15 7.20
CA PRO A 40 4.58 0.88 6.52
C PRO A 40 5.69 0.98 5.48
N LEU A 41 5.72 2.07 4.69
CA LEU A 41 6.74 2.24 3.66
C LEU A 41 8.11 2.60 4.26
N LEU A 42 8.17 3.40 5.32
CA LEU A 42 9.43 3.74 5.99
C LEU A 42 10.03 2.55 6.75
N THR A 43 9.19 1.77 7.43
CA THR A 43 9.66 0.68 8.29
C THR A 43 9.60 -0.68 7.61
N LEU A 44 9.24 -0.74 6.32
CA LEU A 44 8.95 -1.99 5.62
C LEU A 44 8.02 -2.89 6.46
N PHE A 45 6.93 -2.29 6.97
CA PHE A 45 5.88 -2.92 7.79
C PHE A 45 6.32 -3.49 9.15
N SER A 46 7.57 -3.33 9.56
CA SER A 46 8.09 -3.90 10.82
C SER A 46 7.58 -3.24 12.11
N ARG A 47 7.03 -2.01 12.04
CA ARG A 47 6.59 -1.25 13.23
C ARG A 47 5.46 -1.93 14.00
N GLU A 48 4.38 -2.28 13.30
CA GLU A 48 3.14 -2.79 13.90
C GLU A 48 3.15 -4.32 14.04
N LEU A 49 3.91 -5.00 13.18
CA LEU A 49 3.96 -6.46 13.11
C LEU A 49 4.90 -7.01 14.19
N LYS A 50 4.35 -7.76 15.18
CA LYS A 50 5.10 -8.10 16.41
C LYS A 50 5.80 -9.46 16.47
N PRO A 51 5.35 -10.55 15.83
CA PRO A 51 6.21 -11.72 15.73
C PRO A 51 7.30 -11.45 14.70
N VAL A 52 8.57 -11.50 15.12
CA VAL A 52 9.71 -11.27 14.22
C VAL A 52 9.69 -12.24 13.04
N GLU A 53 9.16 -13.44 13.24
CA GLU A 53 8.98 -14.46 12.20
C GLU A 53 8.04 -13.97 11.08
N SER A 54 7.00 -13.20 11.43
CA SER A 54 6.10 -12.62 10.43
C SER A 54 6.78 -11.50 9.66
N ILE A 55 7.60 -10.69 10.33
CA ILE A 55 8.42 -9.66 9.70
C ILE A 55 9.41 -10.30 8.73
N CYS A 56 10.13 -11.35 9.16
CA CYS A 56 11.08 -12.07 8.31
C CYS A 56 10.41 -12.66 7.07
N ARG A 57 9.24 -13.32 7.20
CA ARG A 57 8.51 -13.85 6.04
C ARG A 57 8.11 -12.74 5.04
N LEU A 58 7.70 -11.59 5.56
CA LEU A 58 7.36 -10.45 4.73
C LEU A 58 8.60 -9.87 4.02
N TRP A 59 9.74 -9.84 4.71
CA TRP A 59 11.00 -9.38 4.14
C TRP A 59 11.59 -10.38 3.15
N ASP A 60 11.43 -11.69 3.36
CA ASP A 60 11.78 -12.71 2.37
C ASP A 60 11.02 -12.45 1.07
N PHE A 61 9.71 -12.16 1.17
CA PHE A 61 8.90 -11.77 0.02
C PHE A 61 9.44 -10.50 -0.64
N PHE A 62 9.80 -9.47 0.13
CA PHE A 62 10.39 -8.23 -0.42
C PHE A 62 11.73 -8.44 -1.11
N LEU A 63 12.57 -9.35 -0.60
CA LEU A 63 13.87 -9.66 -1.17
C LEU A 63 13.74 -10.47 -2.47
N ILE A 64 12.73 -11.34 -2.57
CA ILE A 64 12.45 -12.13 -3.77
C ILE A 64 11.80 -11.28 -4.86
N GLU A 65 10.76 -10.53 -4.51
CA GLU A 65 9.92 -9.79 -5.47
C GLU A 65 10.41 -8.36 -5.75
N GLY A 66 11.35 -7.87 -4.94
CA GLY A 66 12.04 -6.61 -5.15
C GLY A 66 11.19 -5.36 -4.88
N VAL A 67 11.52 -4.28 -5.58
CA VAL A 67 11.09 -2.90 -5.25
C VAL A 67 9.59 -2.64 -5.37
N CYS A 68 8.84 -3.50 -6.07
CA CYS A 68 7.39 -3.39 -6.21
C CYS A 68 6.64 -4.04 -5.04
N ALA A 69 7.29 -4.95 -4.32
CA ALA A 69 6.66 -5.78 -3.31
C ALA A 69 6.03 -4.99 -2.14
N PRO A 70 6.65 -3.91 -1.62
CA PRO A 70 6.01 -3.10 -0.57
C PRO A 70 4.70 -2.44 -1.03
N PHE A 71 4.62 -2.02 -2.29
CA PHE A 71 3.39 -1.46 -2.87
C PHE A 71 2.32 -2.54 -3.04
N ALA A 72 2.70 -3.70 -3.56
CA ALA A 72 1.79 -4.83 -3.71
C ALA A 72 1.22 -5.31 -2.36
N VAL A 73 2.06 -5.37 -1.32
CA VAL A 73 1.61 -5.70 0.05
C VAL A 73 0.70 -4.63 0.61
N PHE A 74 0.97 -3.35 0.38
CA PHE A 74 0.06 -2.29 0.80
C PHE A 74 -1.32 -2.44 0.12
N LEU A 75 -1.35 -2.66 -1.20
CA LEU A 75 -2.59 -2.87 -1.95
C LEU A 75 -3.36 -4.10 -1.42
N ALA A 76 -2.67 -5.19 -1.09
CA ALA A 76 -3.27 -6.37 -0.46
C ALA A 76 -3.89 -6.07 0.92
N TYR A 77 -3.23 -5.25 1.74
CA TYR A 77 -3.80 -4.79 3.01
C TYR A 77 -4.99 -3.86 2.81
N ALA A 78 -4.97 -2.99 1.79
CA ALA A 78 -6.09 -2.13 1.46
C ALA A 78 -7.32 -2.93 1.02
N GLU A 79 -7.14 -3.97 0.18
CA GLU A 79 -8.20 -4.94 -0.15
C GLU A 79 -8.75 -5.63 1.09
N LEU A 80 -7.88 -6.17 1.94
CA LEU A 80 -8.31 -6.88 3.14
C LEU A 80 -9.05 -5.96 4.12
N ALA A 81 -8.61 -4.71 4.28
CA ALA A 81 -9.28 -3.72 5.10
C ALA A 81 -10.68 -3.39 4.56
N PHE A 82 -10.81 -3.25 3.24
CA PHE A 82 -12.09 -3.02 2.58
C PHE A 82 -13.05 -4.22 2.75
N GLU A 83 -12.57 -5.44 2.51
CA GLU A 83 -13.36 -6.67 2.70
C GLU A 83 -13.84 -6.87 4.15
N ARG A 84 -13.01 -6.49 5.12
CA ARG A 84 -13.33 -6.54 6.55
C ARG A 84 -14.15 -5.32 7.02
N ASN A 85 -14.57 -4.44 6.11
CA ASN A 85 -15.30 -3.20 6.41
C ASN A 85 -14.60 -2.29 7.43
N LEU A 86 -13.26 -2.29 7.46
CA LEU A 86 -12.47 -1.47 8.39
C LEU A 86 -12.36 -0.01 7.96
N LEU A 87 -12.76 0.29 6.72
CA LEU A 87 -12.84 1.65 6.16
C LEU A 87 -14.28 2.19 6.24
N THR A 88 -14.99 1.93 7.35
CA THR A 88 -16.40 2.33 7.52
C THR A 88 -16.65 3.18 8.76
N GLY A 89 -15.59 3.56 9.48
CA GLY A 89 -15.70 4.41 10.67
C GLY A 89 -16.43 5.72 10.39
N ALA A 90 -17.10 6.25 11.42
CA ALA A 90 -17.74 7.55 11.35
C ALA A 90 -16.73 8.70 11.26
N ALA A 91 -15.48 8.45 11.69
CA ALA A 91 -14.35 9.37 11.61
C ALA A 91 -13.10 8.69 10.99
N ALA A 92 -12.20 9.50 10.43
CA ALA A 92 -10.96 9.05 9.81
C ALA A 92 -10.03 8.33 10.82
N GLU A 93 -10.03 8.78 12.08
CA GLU A 93 -9.22 8.24 13.16
C GLU A 93 -9.59 6.80 13.50
N ASP A 94 -10.89 6.46 13.45
CA ASP A 94 -11.37 5.10 13.69
C ASP A 94 -10.85 4.16 12.59
N SER A 95 -10.96 4.61 11.33
CA SER A 95 -10.47 3.86 10.17
C SER A 95 -8.95 3.72 10.20
N LEU A 96 -8.22 4.75 10.63
CA LEU A 96 -6.77 4.71 10.85
C LEU A 96 -6.40 3.68 11.92
N GLY A 97 -7.08 3.70 13.06
CA GLY A 97 -6.85 2.75 14.15
C GLY A 97 -7.10 1.30 13.71
N ALA A 98 -8.22 1.06 13.01
CA ALA A 98 -8.56 -0.25 12.47
C ALA A 98 -7.53 -0.74 11.44
N PHE A 99 -7.05 0.13 10.56
CA PHE A 99 -6.01 -0.21 9.58
C PHE A 99 -4.68 -0.55 10.26
N ARG A 100 -4.27 0.18 11.31
CA ARG A 100 -3.05 -0.13 12.08
C ARG A 100 -3.14 -1.47 12.79
N LEU A 101 -4.29 -1.78 13.40
CA LEU A 101 -4.52 -3.09 14.00
C LEU A 101 -4.41 -4.21 12.97
N LEU A 102 -4.91 -3.99 11.74
CA LEU A 102 -4.76 -4.96 10.65
C LEU A 102 -3.29 -5.14 10.23
N LEU A 103 -2.50 -4.06 10.14
CA LEU A 103 -1.07 -4.15 9.82
C LEU A 103 -0.28 -4.96 10.87
N GLY A 104 -0.70 -4.91 12.13
CA GLY A 104 -0.11 -5.69 13.21
C GLY A 104 -0.62 -7.13 13.34
N ASP A 105 -1.66 -7.51 12.59
CA ASP A 105 -2.28 -8.82 12.63
C ASP A 105 -1.40 -9.86 11.89
N SER A 106 -0.57 -10.58 12.65
CA SER A 106 0.29 -11.62 12.10
C SER A 106 -0.47 -12.75 11.41
N SER A 107 -1.75 -12.95 11.72
CA SER A 107 -2.59 -13.93 11.03
C SER A 107 -2.86 -13.51 9.58
N ALA A 108 -2.80 -12.22 9.25
CA ALA A 108 -2.93 -11.73 7.88
C ALA A 108 -1.74 -12.17 7.02
N ILE A 109 -0.52 -12.12 7.58
CA ILE A 109 0.71 -12.61 6.93
C ILE A 109 0.70 -14.13 6.81
N ALA A 110 0.28 -14.85 7.86
CA ALA A 110 0.14 -16.30 7.82
C ALA A 110 -0.99 -16.78 6.87
N GLY A 111 -1.95 -15.90 6.59
CA GLY A 111 -3.05 -16.12 5.65
C GLY A 111 -2.64 -15.81 4.22
N ASN A 112 -3.41 -14.92 3.57
CA ASN A 112 -3.35 -14.72 2.12
C ASN A 112 -2.73 -13.37 1.69
N ILE A 113 -2.15 -12.56 2.60
CA ILE A 113 -1.58 -11.25 2.21
C ILE A 113 -0.47 -11.39 1.17
N LEU A 114 0.45 -12.34 1.36
CA LEU A 114 1.55 -12.55 0.40
C LEU A 114 1.03 -13.08 -0.95
N GLN A 115 0.01 -13.94 -0.93
CA GLN A 115 -0.64 -14.43 -2.15
C GLN A 115 -1.38 -13.31 -2.90
N ARG A 116 -2.09 -12.43 -2.19
CA ARG A 116 -2.74 -11.24 -2.76
C ARG A 116 -1.71 -10.28 -3.33
N ALA A 117 -0.62 -10.03 -2.61
CA ALA A 117 0.48 -9.21 -3.10
C ALA A 117 1.08 -9.80 -4.39
N ALA A 118 1.29 -11.12 -4.44
CA ALA A 118 1.76 -11.80 -5.65
C ALA A 118 0.80 -11.63 -6.84
N PHE A 119 -0.52 -11.56 -6.62
CA PHE A 119 -1.48 -11.26 -7.69
C PHE A 119 -1.29 -9.86 -8.29
N PHE A 120 -0.93 -8.86 -7.48
CA PHE A 120 -0.62 -7.52 -8.01
C PHE A 120 0.64 -7.53 -8.88
N LEU A 121 1.64 -8.31 -8.48
CA LEU A 121 2.93 -8.42 -9.18
C LEU A 121 2.85 -9.30 -10.44
N ALA A 122 1.93 -10.26 -10.48
CA ALA A 122 1.78 -11.17 -11.60
C ALA A 122 1.47 -10.41 -12.91
N PRO A 123 2.09 -10.79 -14.04
CA PRO A 123 1.89 -10.13 -15.31
C PRO A 123 0.46 -10.33 -15.82
N ARG A 124 -0.03 -9.37 -16.62
CA ARG A 124 -1.33 -9.51 -17.28
C ARG A 124 -1.30 -10.64 -18.32
N PRO A 125 -2.40 -11.39 -18.50
CA PRO A 125 -3.72 -11.24 -17.88
C PRO A 125 -3.88 -11.93 -16.51
N PHE A 126 -2.82 -12.53 -15.96
CA PHE A 126 -2.89 -13.36 -14.75
C PHE A 126 -2.94 -12.55 -13.44
N GLY A 127 -2.53 -11.28 -13.48
CA GLY A 127 -2.53 -10.37 -12.35
C GLY A 127 -2.68 -8.91 -12.77
N SER A 128 -2.29 -7.99 -11.88
CA SER A 128 -2.42 -6.55 -12.15
C SER A 128 -1.33 -6.00 -13.07
N GLY A 129 -0.20 -6.70 -13.17
CA GLY A 129 0.95 -6.29 -13.98
C GLY A 129 1.79 -5.18 -13.34
N LEU A 130 1.76 -5.03 -12.01
CA LEU A 130 2.68 -4.14 -11.31
C LEU A 130 4.11 -4.65 -11.47
N ASN A 131 4.95 -3.87 -12.13
CA ASN A 131 6.35 -4.18 -12.36
C ASN A 131 7.20 -2.92 -12.22
N GLU A 132 8.52 -3.10 -12.26
CA GLU A 132 9.46 -2.00 -12.06
C GLU A 132 9.32 -0.91 -13.15
N THR A 133 9.03 -1.29 -14.39
CA THR A 133 8.83 -0.32 -15.48
C THR A 133 7.66 0.62 -15.19
N LEU A 134 6.51 0.07 -14.78
CA LEU A 134 5.34 0.85 -14.37
C LEU A 134 5.63 1.68 -13.12
N LEU A 135 6.32 1.10 -12.13
CA LEU A 135 6.66 1.82 -10.91
C LEU A 135 7.55 3.04 -11.21
N GLN A 136 8.52 2.90 -12.11
CA GLN A 136 9.39 4.00 -12.51
C GLN A 136 8.67 5.05 -13.37
N SER A 137 7.68 4.67 -14.20
CA SER A 137 6.89 5.65 -14.94
C SER A 137 6.05 6.51 -13.99
N LEU A 138 5.35 5.88 -13.04
CA LEU A 138 4.55 6.58 -12.04
C LEU A 138 5.42 7.50 -11.15
N ARG A 139 6.62 7.06 -10.77
CA ARG A 139 7.56 7.91 -10.02
C ARG A 139 8.00 9.16 -10.79
N LYS A 140 8.19 9.05 -12.11
CA LYS A 140 8.53 10.20 -12.97
C LYS A 140 7.35 11.16 -13.08
N GLU A 141 6.14 10.65 -13.25
CA GLU A 141 4.90 11.44 -13.30
C GLU A 141 4.68 12.22 -11.99
N ALA A 142 4.80 11.54 -10.84
CA ALA A 142 4.68 12.18 -9.53
C ALA A 142 5.74 13.27 -9.27
N ALA A 143 6.96 13.06 -9.75
CA ALA A 143 8.02 14.07 -9.67
C ALA A 143 7.71 15.30 -10.57
N GLY A 144 7.20 15.08 -11.78
CA GLY A 144 6.79 16.16 -12.68
C GLY A 144 5.62 16.98 -12.14
N ALA A 145 4.60 16.33 -11.57
CA ALA A 145 3.47 17.00 -10.94
C ALA A 145 3.90 17.91 -9.77
N SER A 146 4.87 17.47 -8.97
CA SER A 146 5.40 18.24 -7.85
C SER A 146 6.16 19.50 -8.30
N GLN A 147 6.85 19.44 -9.45
CA GLN A 147 7.57 20.59 -10.00
C GLN A 147 6.61 21.64 -10.59
N LEU A 148 5.53 21.21 -11.24
CA LEU A 148 4.49 22.10 -11.76
C LEU A 148 3.76 22.85 -10.62
N ALA A 149 3.44 22.15 -9.52
CA ALA A 149 2.80 22.76 -8.35
C ALA A 149 3.70 23.78 -7.61
N ALA A 150 5.02 23.67 -7.73
CA ALA A 150 5.97 24.62 -7.12
C ALA A 150 6.28 25.85 -7.98
N ALA A 151 5.82 25.86 -9.24
CA ALA A 151 6.10 26.92 -10.22
C ALA A 151 4.91 27.84 -10.50
N GLY A 152 3.74 27.59 -9.88
CA GLY A 152 2.53 28.42 -9.94
C GLY A 152 2.22 29.05 -8.60
#